data_AF-A0A4Q4SWD5-F1
#
_entry.id   AF-A0A4Q4SWD5-F1
#
_cell.length_a   1.000
_cell.length_b   1.000
_cell.length_c   1.000
_cell.angle_alpha   90.00
_cell.angle_beta   90.00
_cell.angle_gamma   90.00
#
_symmetry.space_group_name_H-M   'P 1'
#
loop_
_entity.id
_entity.type
_entity.pdbx_description
1 polymer ?
#
loop_
_entity_poly.entity_id
_entity_poly.type
_entity_poly.pdbx_seq_one_letter_code
_entity_poly.pdbx_strand_id
1 'polypeptide(L)'
;MLQPIITSGTNLYINPSAISVGELRGFTGRGLEVTYVGYPAESSNIDVFAVGLLDGKVRRLTTHPEYADPIDFSPDDKWFAVMDTRGSNRQMFISGMRNIPPITDLISASVTASTRNNGRRRFFQPYMLDYYGDRGSYHGQKINGPGYGAPGSGSINDPEWNGMADPKWAPDSSKLVYWESQTRYPDCGGTNPLPCYPSKEPGGRTYRLMLAKFASRKPNPVPRVAPVPDVVPWGLPYVPGSVDPERPEPPQGNYTLAGKVTGHAKVKIIHLPNTDYIDSVAVTYYNFSDDGKVFLDGFEHVTSRALNTTLNHVDWFSDIRQSGATEGRKNTSEDGFHLEIDVLINKFNANGTLTTVIDGVVYNQPLNGA
;
A
#
# COMPACT_ATOMS: atom_id res chain seq x y z
N MET A 1 -21.11 -1.91 -9.84
CA MET A 1 -19.86 -1.12 -9.72
C MET A 1 -18.92 -1.54 -10.83
N LEU A 2 -18.17 -0.60 -11.41
CA LEU A 2 -17.14 -0.95 -12.40
C LEU A 2 -15.94 -1.56 -11.66
N GLN A 3 -15.49 -2.74 -12.09
CA GLN A 3 -14.36 -3.45 -11.50
C GLN A 3 -13.03 -2.77 -11.86
N PRO A 4 -11.98 -2.90 -11.03
CA PRO A 4 -10.63 -2.40 -11.35
C PRO A 4 -10.02 -3.07 -12.58
N ILE A 5 -10.35 -4.35 -12.80
CA ILE A 5 -9.93 -5.12 -13.97
C ILE A 5 -11.17 -5.55 -14.73
N ILE A 6 -11.19 -5.26 -16.03
CA ILE A 6 -12.31 -5.55 -16.93
C ILE A 6 -11.78 -6.36 -18.11
N THR A 7 -12.52 -7.37 -18.54
CA THR A 7 -12.18 -8.16 -19.74
C THR A 7 -13.24 -7.99 -20.83
N SER A 8 -12.82 -8.03 -22.09
CA SER A 8 -13.71 -8.07 -23.25
C SER A 8 -13.08 -8.92 -24.35
N GLY A 9 -13.63 -10.12 -24.56
CA GLY A 9 -13.00 -11.12 -25.42
C GLY A 9 -11.61 -11.49 -24.89
N THR A 10 -10.58 -11.31 -25.72
CA THR A 10 -9.18 -11.55 -25.36
C THR A 10 -8.44 -10.29 -24.90
N ASN A 11 -9.14 -9.20 -24.62
CA ASN A 11 -8.54 -7.96 -24.12
C ASN A 11 -8.80 -7.80 -22.61
N LEU A 12 -7.81 -7.25 -21.91
CA LEU A 12 -7.90 -6.85 -20.51
C LEU A 12 -7.67 -5.34 -20.40
N TYR A 13 -8.43 -4.69 -19.52
CA TYR A 13 -8.38 -3.26 -19.27
C TYR A 13 -8.25 -2.99 -17.78
N ILE A 14 -7.43 -2.00 -17.42
CA ILE A 14 -7.37 -1.44 -16.07
C ILE A 14 -8.28 -0.22 -16.01
N ASN A 15 -9.20 -0.21 -15.04
CA ASN A 15 -10.07 0.92 -14.76
C ASN A 15 -9.57 1.70 -13.52
N PRO A 16 -8.83 2.80 -13.71
CA PRO A 16 -8.31 3.60 -12.59
C PRO A 16 -9.41 4.37 -11.82
N SER A 17 -10.64 4.40 -12.34
CA SER A 17 -11.79 5.03 -11.69
C SER A 17 -12.64 4.04 -10.89
N ALA A 18 -12.25 2.76 -10.83
CA ALA A 18 -12.93 1.78 -10.00
C ALA A 18 -12.72 2.08 -8.52
N ILE A 19 -13.79 1.89 -7.73
CA ILE A 19 -13.75 2.02 -6.28
C ILE A 19 -13.46 0.64 -5.70
N SER A 20 -12.24 0.43 -5.21
CA SER A 20 -11.74 -0.83 -4.66
C SER A 20 -11.41 -0.68 -3.18
N VAL A 21 -12.44 -0.72 -2.34
CA VAL A 21 -12.29 -0.50 -0.89
C VAL A 21 -11.73 -1.76 -0.22
N GLY A 22 -10.49 -1.65 0.29
CA GLY A 22 -9.92 -2.60 1.23
C GLY A 22 -10.33 -2.25 2.66
N GLU A 23 -10.02 -1.03 3.09
CA GLU A 23 -10.42 -0.53 4.41
C GLU A 23 -10.87 0.94 4.33
N LEU A 24 -12.03 1.25 4.90
CA LEU A 24 -12.55 2.61 4.99
C LEU A 24 -11.74 3.43 6.01
N ARG A 25 -11.31 4.63 5.64
CA ARG A 25 -10.51 5.52 6.51
C ARG A 25 -11.20 6.83 6.90
N GLY A 26 -12.49 6.94 6.64
CA GLY A 26 -13.31 8.05 7.07
C GLY A 26 -13.56 9.06 5.96
N PHE A 27 -13.69 10.33 6.33
CA PHE A 27 -14.04 11.40 5.40
C PHE A 27 -12.95 12.46 5.39
N THR A 28 -12.93 13.26 4.32
CA THR A 28 -12.17 14.51 4.32
C THR A 28 -12.71 15.48 5.37
N GLY A 29 -11.93 16.49 5.74
CA GLY A 29 -12.25 17.44 6.80
C GLY A 29 -13.57 18.18 6.60
N ARG A 30 -13.96 18.47 5.33
CA ARG A 30 -15.28 19.05 5.01
C ARG A 30 -16.32 18.01 4.61
N GLY A 31 -16.03 16.72 4.71
CA GLY A 31 -16.97 15.65 4.43
C GLY A 31 -17.44 15.58 2.97
N LEU A 32 -16.62 16.05 2.02
CA LEU A 32 -16.97 16.03 0.59
C LEU A 32 -16.54 14.73 -0.09
N GLU A 33 -15.55 14.05 0.48
CA GLU A 33 -15.01 12.82 -0.04
C GLU A 33 -14.88 11.79 1.08
N VAL A 34 -15.01 10.52 0.71
CA VAL A 34 -14.71 9.38 1.58
C VAL A 34 -13.34 8.83 1.23
N THR A 35 -12.53 8.51 2.23
CA THR A 35 -11.18 7.97 2.05
C THR A 35 -11.13 6.48 2.34
N TYR A 36 -10.26 5.77 1.64
CA TYR A 36 -10.03 4.34 1.86
C TYR A 36 -8.60 3.95 1.53
N VAL A 37 -8.13 2.90 2.19
CA VAL A 37 -6.98 2.12 1.75
C VAL A 37 -7.47 1.12 0.71
N GLY A 38 -6.80 1.09 -0.43
CA GLY A 38 -7.26 0.34 -1.59
C GLY A 38 -6.12 -0.33 -2.34
N TYR A 39 -6.55 -1.24 -3.19
CA TYR A 39 -5.70 -2.11 -3.96
C TYR A 39 -6.01 -1.98 -5.46
N PRO A 40 -5.01 -1.83 -6.34
CA PRO A 40 -4.28 -0.58 -6.43
C PRO A 40 -4.26 -0.04 -7.87
N ALA A 41 -3.56 1.08 -8.04
CA ALA A 41 -3.27 1.64 -9.35
C ALA A 41 -1.92 1.15 -9.92
N GLU A 42 -1.10 0.47 -9.13
CA GLU A 42 0.23 -0.02 -9.49
C GLU A 42 0.58 -1.24 -8.63
N SER A 43 1.22 -2.26 -9.21
CA SER A 43 1.40 -3.56 -8.56
C SER A 43 2.14 -3.45 -7.22
N SER A 44 1.66 -4.23 -6.26
CA SER A 44 2.23 -4.41 -4.94
C SER A 44 2.30 -3.14 -4.08
N ASN A 45 1.64 -2.05 -4.50
CA ASN A 45 1.55 -0.83 -3.73
C ASN A 45 0.19 -0.78 -3.02
N ILE A 46 0.15 -0.39 -1.74
CA ILE A 46 -1.11 -0.19 -1.02
C ILE A 46 -1.32 1.29 -0.79
N ASP A 47 -2.24 1.86 -1.56
CA ASP A 47 -2.44 3.29 -1.64
C ASP A 47 -3.68 3.76 -0.87
N VAL A 48 -3.66 5.04 -0.52
CA VAL A 48 -4.85 5.75 -0.06
C VAL A 48 -5.51 6.44 -1.24
N PHE A 49 -6.84 6.37 -1.28
CA PHE A 49 -7.69 7.02 -2.27
C PHE A 49 -8.76 7.87 -1.59
N ALA A 50 -9.33 8.81 -2.35
CA ALA A 50 -10.53 9.55 -1.99
C ALA A 50 -11.59 9.41 -3.10
N VAL A 51 -12.86 9.31 -2.72
CA VAL A 51 -14.02 9.29 -3.63
C VAL A 51 -14.94 10.46 -3.32
N GLY A 52 -15.27 11.27 -4.32
CA GLY A 52 -16.27 12.33 -4.19
C GLY A 52 -17.66 11.76 -3.86
N LEU A 53 -18.28 12.20 -2.76
CA LEU A 53 -19.59 11.71 -2.36
C LEU A 53 -20.71 12.11 -3.33
N LEU A 54 -20.54 13.20 -4.08
CA LEU A 54 -21.55 13.67 -5.02
C LEU A 54 -21.47 13.00 -6.40
N ASP A 55 -20.27 12.73 -6.89
CA ASP A 55 -20.04 12.35 -8.28
C ASP A 55 -19.29 11.03 -8.48
N GLY A 56 -18.81 10.42 -7.39
CA GLY A 56 -18.14 9.13 -7.42
C GLY A 56 -16.73 9.17 -8.02
N LYS A 57 -16.18 10.37 -8.25
CA LYS A 57 -14.84 10.49 -8.83
C LYS A 57 -13.79 10.02 -7.84
N VAL A 58 -12.94 9.11 -8.30
CA VAL A 58 -11.80 8.58 -7.54
C VAL A 58 -10.56 9.43 -7.82
N ARG A 59 -9.81 9.75 -6.77
CA ARG A 59 -8.45 10.28 -6.87
C ARG A 59 -7.52 9.50 -5.96
N ARG A 60 -6.35 9.14 -6.47
CA ARG A 60 -5.26 8.51 -5.71
C ARG A 60 -4.55 9.59 -4.90
N LEU A 61 -4.34 9.36 -3.61
CA LEU A 61 -3.71 10.31 -2.69
C LEU A 61 -2.23 10.00 -2.47
N THR A 62 -1.87 8.72 -2.47
CA THR A 62 -0.48 8.27 -2.31
C THR A 62 -0.06 7.50 -3.54
N THR A 63 1.14 7.77 -4.03
CA THR A 63 1.76 7.12 -5.18
C THR A 63 3.22 6.76 -4.95
N HIS A 64 3.81 7.14 -3.81
CA HIS A 64 5.10 6.58 -3.41
C HIS A 64 4.96 5.05 -3.26
N PRO A 65 5.96 4.24 -3.60
CA PRO A 65 5.89 2.80 -3.35
C PRO A 65 5.73 2.49 -1.86
N GLU A 66 5.44 1.22 -1.56
CA GLU A 66 5.23 0.62 -0.24
C GLU A 66 3.77 0.62 0.26
N TYR A 67 3.48 1.09 1.47
CA TYR A 67 2.17 0.96 2.11
C TYR A 67 1.82 2.21 2.90
N ALA A 68 0.69 2.81 2.59
CA ALA A 68 0.20 4.02 3.22
C ALA A 68 -1.12 3.76 3.98
N ASP A 69 -1.07 3.91 5.30
CA ASP A 69 -2.18 3.64 6.22
C ASP A 69 -1.79 3.86 7.70
N PRO A 70 -2.65 4.39 8.59
CA PRO A 70 -3.90 5.14 8.37
C PRO A 70 -3.70 6.62 8.04
N ILE A 71 -4.79 7.29 7.64
CA ILE A 71 -4.85 8.70 7.21
C ILE A 71 -5.86 9.51 8.04
N ASP A 72 -5.65 10.82 8.17
CA ASP A 72 -6.62 11.79 8.67
C ASP A 72 -6.46 13.14 7.97
N PHE A 73 -7.56 13.70 7.47
CA PHE A 73 -7.58 15.04 6.85
C PHE A 73 -7.69 16.14 7.89
N SER A 74 -7.00 17.25 7.66
CA SER A 74 -7.18 18.44 8.49
C SER A 74 -8.59 19.00 8.29
N PRO A 75 -9.25 19.53 9.34
CA PRO A 75 -10.62 20.05 9.24
C PRO A 75 -10.84 21.09 8.13
N ASP A 76 -9.80 21.84 7.76
CA ASP A 76 -9.82 22.82 6.67
C ASP A 76 -9.56 22.28 5.27
N ASP A 77 -9.39 20.96 5.12
CA ASP A 77 -9.10 20.23 3.87
C ASP A 77 -7.85 20.69 3.14
N LYS A 78 -6.94 21.38 3.82
CA LYS A 78 -5.69 21.81 3.16
C LYS A 78 -4.63 20.73 3.17
N TRP A 79 -4.73 19.78 4.10
CA TRP A 79 -3.69 18.79 4.36
C TRP A 79 -4.30 17.48 4.85
N PHE A 80 -3.53 16.42 4.74
CA PHE A 80 -3.76 15.19 5.46
C PHE A 80 -2.46 14.68 6.09
N ALA A 81 -2.60 13.94 7.17
CA ALA A 81 -1.52 13.18 7.77
C ALA A 81 -1.75 11.70 7.45
N VAL A 82 -0.69 10.99 7.11
CA VAL A 82 -0.72 9.55 6.79
C VAL A 82 0.44 8.86 7.51
N MET A 83 0.17 7.68 8.04
CA MET A 83 1.21 6.75 8.47
C MET A 83 1.67 5.97 7.25
N ASP A 84 2.95 6.02 6.92
CA ASP A 84 3.44 5.48 5.67
C ASP A 84 4.77 4.77 5.89
N THR A 85 4.94 3.60 5.27
CA THR A 85 6.19 2.85 5.33
C THR A 85 7.26 3.45 4.42
N ARG A 86 6.93 4.46 3.62
CA ARG A 86 7.87 5.16 2.73
C ARG A 86 9.16 5.57 3.45
N GLY A 87 10.27 5.21 2.81
CA GLY A 87 11.61 5.50 3.28
C GLY A 87 12.14 4.49 4.31
N SER A 88 11.30 3.58 4.81
CA SER A 88 11.78 2.45 5.62
C SER A 88 12.45 1.37 4.77
N ASN A 89 12.17 1.39 3.46
CA ASN A 89 12.56 0.38 2.48
C ASN A 89 12.00 -1.01 2.80
N ARG A 90 10.99 -1.11 3.68
CA ARG A 90 10.40 -2.37 4.13
C ARG A 90 9.83 -3.18 2.98
N GLN A 91 9.22 -2.51 1.99
CA GLN A 91 8.52 -3.17 0.88
C GLN A 91 9.05 -2.77 -0.49
N MET A 92 10.14 -2.01 -0.55
CA MET A 92 10.76 -1.64 -1.83
C MET A 92 11.23 -2.86 -2.64
N PHE A 93 11.51 -4.00 -1.98
CA PHE A 93 11.87 -5.24 -2.66
C PHE A 93 10.73 -5.78 -3.56
N ILE A 94 9.46 -5.56 -3.20
CA ILE A 94 8.30 -6.08 -3.93
C ILE A 94 7.56 -5.00 -4.73
N SER A 95 7.54 -3.76 -4.23
CA SER A 95 6.75 -2.63 -4.77
C SER A 95 7.59 -1.53 -5.43
N GLY A 96 8.93 -1.62 -5.37
CA GLY A 96 9.80 -0.50 -5.76
C GLY A 96 9.81 -0.17 -7.25
N MET A 97 9.58 -1.15 -8.12
CA MET A 97 9.48 -0.93 -9.57
C MET A 97 8.21 -0.18 -9.94
N ARG A 98 8.31 0.72 -10.92
CA ARG A 98 7.23 1.66 -11.27
C ARG A 98 6.50 1.21 -12.52
N ASN A 99 5.25 1.64 -12.62
CA ASN A 99 4.34 1.43 -13.73
C ASN A 99 4.01 -0.05 -14.02
N ILE A 100 4.31 -0.97 -13.09
CA ILE A 100 3.85 -2.35 -13.18
C ILE A 100 2.32 -2.36 -13.00
N PRO A 101 1.53 -2.83 -13.97
CA PRO A 101 0.09 -2.89 -13.82
C PRO A 101 -0.28 -3.91 -12.72
N PRO A 102 -1.29 -3.64 -11.89
CA PRO A 102 -1.63 -4.47 -10.74
C PRO A 102 -2.44 -5.70 -11.16
N ILE A 103 -1.82 -6.59 -11.93
CA ILE A 103 -2.47 -7.80 -12.46
C ILE A 103 -2.26 -9.00 -11.54
N THR A 104 -1.02 -9.31 -11.17
CA THR A 104 -0.68 -10.36 -10.18
C THR A 104 -1.33 -10.12 -8.82
N ASP A 105 -1.61 -8.85 -8.61
CA ASP A 105 -2.26 -8.28 -7.48
C ASP A 105 -3.63 -8.93 -7.16
N LEU A 106 -4.37 -9.41 -8.17
CA LEU A 106 -5.60 -10.20 -8.00
C LEU A 106 -5.50 -11.30 -6.92
N ILE A 107 -4.30 -11.85 -6.71
CA ILE A 107 -4.06 -12.92 -5.73
C ILE A 107 -2.90 -12.63 -4.75
N SER A 108 -2.15 -11.54 -4.92
CA SER A 108 -0.96 -11.22 -4.10
C SER A 108 -1.19 -10.11 -3.07
N ALA A 109 -2.36 -9.47 -3.08
CA ALA A 109 -2.69 -8.32 -2.21
C ALA A 109 -2.48 -8.59 -0.72
N SER A 110 -2.93 -9.77 -0.25
CA SER A 110 -2.91 -10.16 1.15
C SER A 110 -1.48 -10.28 1.68
N VAL A 111 -0.62 -10.98 0.96
CA VAL A 111 0.79 -11.15 1.34
C VAL A 111 1.55 -9.84 1.20
N THR A 112 1.28 -9.07 0.14
CA THR A 112 1.88 -7.76 -0.07
C THR A 112 1.57 -6.85 1.10
N ALA A 113 0.29 -6.65 1.44
CA ALA A 113 -0.10 -5.87 2.60
C ALA A 113 0.60 -6.35 3.88
N SER A 114 0.66 -7.67 4.11
CA SER A 114 1.21 -8.25 5.33
C SER A 114 2.71 -8.03 5.51
N THR A 115 3.49 -7.97 4.43
CA THR A 115 4.95 -7.76 4.49
C THR A 115 5.35 -6.41 5.08
N ARG A 116 4.43 -5.44 5.20
CA ARG A 116 4.70 -4.14 5.84
C ARG A 116 5.04 -4.26 7.33
N ASN A 117 4.59 -5.33 7.98
CA ASN A 117 4.72 -5.53 9.43
C ASN A 117 5.73 -6.63 9.74
N ASN A 118 6.17 -6.66 11.00
CA ASN A 118 6.83 -7.79 11.66
C ASN A 118 6.24 -7.97 13.06
N GLY A 119 5.24 -8.83 13.19
CA GLY A 119 4.44 -8.87 14.42
C GLY A 119 3.80 -7.50 14.69
N ARG A 120 4.06 -6.93 15.87
CA ARG A 120 3.55 -5.62 16.27
C ARG A 120 4.33 -4.43 15.68
N ARG A 121 5.49 -4.66 15.07
CA ARG A 121 6.27 -3.60 14.41
C ARG A 121 5.64 -3.27 13.06
N ARG A 122 5.16 -2.03 12.89
CA ARG A 122 4.46 -1.60 11.67
C ARG A 122 5.28 -0.78 10.65
N PHE A 123 6.52 -0.42 10.97
CA PHE A 123 7.44 0.37 10.12
C PHE A 123 6.94 1.74 9.66
N PHE A 124 5.70 2.12 10.01
CA PHE A 124 5.13 3.41 9.66
C PHE A 124 5.91 4.56 10.25
N GLN A 125 5.94 5.64 9.48
CA GLN A 125 6.35 6.97 9.92
C GLN A 125 5.24 7.96 9.57
N PRO A 126 5.05 9.00 10.38
CA PRO A 126 4.03 10.01 10.12
C PRO A 126 4.50 10.98 9.02
N TYR A 127 3.74 11.10 7.95
CA TYR A 127 3.93 12.06 6.87
C TYR A 127 2.75 13.01 6.77
N MET A 128 3.02 14.22 6.30
CA MET A 128 2.02 15.24 6.03
C MET A 128 2.07 15.62 4.55
N LEU A 129 0.91 15.57 3.90
CA LEU A 129 0.72 15.92 2.51
C LEU A 129 -0.36 17.01 2.42
N ASP A 130 -0.31 17.84 1.39
CA ASP A 130 -1.41 18.74 1.09
C ASP A 130 -2.62 17.97 0.52
N TYR A 131 -3.74 18.66 0.35
CA TYR A 131 -4.99 18.08 -0.15
C TYR A 131 -4.83 17.17 -1.38
N TYR A 132 -3.92 17.54 -2.29
CA TYR A 132 -3.77 16.87 -3.58
C TYR A 132 -2.97 15.56 -3.49
N GLY A 133 -2.26 15.34 -2.38
CA GLY A 133 -1.45 14.14 -2.20
C GLY A 133 -0.16 14.14 -3.02
N ASP A 134 0.39 12.95 -3.21
CA ASP A 134 1.60 12.71 -3.99
C ASP A 134 1.42 13.18 -5.45
N ARG A 135 2.40 13.94 -5.97
CA ARG A 135 2.40 14.39 -7.37
C ARG A 135 3.78 14.82 -7.83
N GLY A 136 4.19 14.44 -9.04
CA GLY A 136 5.50 14.82 -9.56
C GLY A 136 6.62 14.48 -8.57
N SER A 137 7.37 15.49 -8.10
CA SER A 137 8.41 15.35 -7.07
C SER A 137 7.93 15.63 -5.64
N TYR A 138 6.65 15.98 -5.44
CA TYR A 138 6.09 16.24 -4.13
C TYR A 138 5.59 14.95 -3.48
N HIS A 139 6.21 14.59 -2.36
CA HIS A 139 5.91 13.38 -1.58
C HIS A 139 5.63 13.64 -0.10
N GLY A 140 5.20 14.86 0.22
CA GLY A 140 4.93 15.29 1.58
C GLY A 140 6.16 15.58 2.43
N GLN A 141 5.93 15.74 3.72
CA GLN A 141 6.93 16.02 4.74
C GLN A 141 6.78 15.05 5.92
N LYS A 142 7.87 14.39 6.31
CA LYS A 142 7.93 13.57 7.52
C LYS A 142 7.75 14.44 8.77
N ILE A 143 6.83 14.06 9.65
CA ILE A 143 6.39 14.87 10.81
C ILE A 143 7.35 14.72 11.98
N ASN A 144 7.88 13.52 12.22
CA ASN A 144 8.76 13.24 13.35
C ASN A 144 10.25 13.56 13.06
N GLY A 145 10.52 14.46 12.09
CA GLY A 145 11.86 14.99 11.79
C GLY A 145 12.40 14.54 10.41
N PRO A 146 13.44 15.21 9.91
CA PRO A 146 14.07 14.83 8.64
C PRO A 146 14.78 13.48 8.76
N GLY A 147 14.63 12.64 7.74
CA GLY A 147 15.31 11.36 7.64
C GLY A 147 15.03 10.40 8.80
N TYR A 148 15.95 9.46 9.03
CA TYR A 148 15.93 8.55 10.16
C TYR A 148 17.10 8.85 11.09
N GLY A 149 16.83 8.88 12.39
CA GLY A 149 17.83 8.96 13.43
C GLY A 149 18.58 7.64 13.60
N ALA A 150 19.48 7.58 14.59
CA ALA A 150 20.17 6.35 14.93
C ALA A 150 19.19 5.33 15.57
N PRO A 151 19.15 4.06 15.11
CA PRO A 151 18.32 3.02 15.70
C PRO A 151 18.56 2.84 17.20
N GLY A 152 17.47 2.85 17.98
CA GLY A 152 17.52 2.65 19.43
C GLY A 152 18.04 3.86 20.22
N SER A 153 18.19 5.01 19.58
CA SER A 153 18.60 6.26 20.24
C SER A 153 17.53 6.83 21.17
N GLY A 154 16.25 6.46 20.97
CA GLY A 154 15.10 7.07 21.66
C GLY A 154 14.71 8.44 21.11
N SER A 155 15.42 8.95 20.10
CA SER A 155 15.10 10.24 19.47
C SER A 155 13.70 10.25 18.84
N ILE A 156 13.17 11.44 18.56
CA ILE A 156 11.85 11.58 17.92
C ILE A 156 11.83 10.91 16.53
N ASN A 157 12.93 10.99 15.78
CA ASN A 157 13.08 10.36 14.46
C ASN A 157 13.75 8.97 14.50
N ASP A 158 13.86 8.32 15.67
CA ASP A 158 14.44 6.98 15.78
C ASP A 158 13.59 5.95 15.00
N PRO A 159 14.16 5.22 14.02
CA PRO A 159 13.44 4.26 13.18
C PRO A 159 12.82 3.09 13.96
N GLU A 160 13.22 2.88 15.21
CA GLU A 160 12.68 1.81 16.07
C GLU A 160 11.39 2.21 16.80
N TRP A 161 10.97 3.48 16.69
CA TRP A 161 9.66 3.96 17.10
C TRP A 161 8.74 4.03 15.87
N ASN A 162 7.78 3.11 15.85
CA ASN A 162 6.91 2.90 14.70
C ASN A 162 5.59 3.61 14.94
N GLY A 163 5.14 4.39 13.97
CA GLY A 163 3.79 4.95 13.96
C GLY A 163 2.75 3.85 14.08
N MET A 164 1.74 4.08 14.91
CA MET A 164 0.69 3.10 15.15
C MET A 164 -0.66 3.59 14.62
N ALA A 165 -1.71 3.63 15.46
CA ALA A 165 -3.09 3.92 15.03
C ALA A 165 -3.25 5.31 14.37
N ASP A 166 -4.48 5.58 13.94
CA ASP A 166 -4.89 6.77 13.19
C ASP A 166 -4.31 8.07 13.75
N PRO A 167 -3.56 8.85 12.94
CA PRO A 167 -3.25 10.22 13.31
C PRO A 167 -4.56 11.01 13.45
N LYS A 168 -4.60 12.03 14.30
CA LYS A 168 -5.77 12.88 14.48
C LYS A 168 -5.43 14.36 14.52
N TRP A 169 -6.04 15.12 13.63
CA TRP A 169 -5.92 16.57 13.60
C TRP A 169 -6.65 17.22 14.77
N ALA A 170 -6.06 18.27 15.33
CA ALA A 170 -6.81 19.19 16.18
C ALA A 170 -7.90 19.89 15.35
N PRO A 171 -9.06 20.23 15.95
CA PRO A 171 -10.17 20.89 15.23
C PRO A 171 -9.77 22.20 14.52
N ASP A 172 -8.73 22.87 14.99
CA ASP A 172 -8.21 24.13 14.44
C ASP A 172 -7.12 23.96 13.37
N SER A 173 -6.88 22.72 12.91
CA SER A 173 -5.83 22.33 11.93
C SER A 173 -4.39 22.68 12.34
N SER A 174 -4.14 23.11 13.58
CA SER A 174 -2.83 23.62 14.01
C SER A 174 -1.89 22.55 14.58
N LYS A 175 -2.43 21.39 14.94
CA LYS A 175 -1.70 20.31 15.62
C LYS A 175 -2.18 18.95 15.13
N LEU A 176 -1.31 17.95 15.30
CA LEU A 176 -1.62 16.55 15.03
C LEU A 176 -1.22 15.72 16.24
N VAL A 177 -2.10 14.82 16.68
CA VAL A 177 -1.79 13.78 17.64
C VAL A 177 -1.60 12.47 16.90
N TYR A 178 -0.57 11.72 17.29
CA TYR A 178 -0.35 10.35 16.88
C TYR A 178 0.42 9.62 17.97
N TRP A 179 0.56 8.31 17.88
CA TRP A 179 1.37 7.56 18.83
C TRP A 179 2.29 6.57 18.14
N GLU A 180 3.35 6.24 18.85
CA GLU A 180 4.38 5.33 18.38
C GLU A 180 4.60 4.23 19.42
N SER A 181 5.01 3.06 18.93
CA SER A 181 5.48 1.97 19.78
C SER A 181 6.88 1.50 19.38
N GLN A 182 7.68 1.19 20.40
CA GLN A 182 8.98 0.57 20.20
C GLN A 182 8.82 -0.93 19.92
N THR A 183 9.63 -1.47 19.01
CA THR A 183 9.75 -2.91 18.78
C THR A 183 10.19 -3.64 20.06
N ARG A 184 9.55 -4.77 20.40
CA ARG A 184 9.83 -5.55 21.61
C ARG A 184 9.89 -7.03 21.28
N TYR A 185 10.60 -7.80 22.11
CA TYR A 185 10.55 -9.27 22.05
C TYR A 185 9.09 -9.77 22.08
N PRO A 186 8.71 -10.76 21.26
CA PRO A 186 9.53 -11.55 20.33
C PRO A 186 9.65 -10.99 18.90
N ASP A 187 9.21 -9.74 18.66
CA ASP A 187 9.30 -9.08 17.36
C ASP A 187 10.69 -8.49 17.05
N CYS A 188 11.62 -8.68 17.98
CA CYS A 188 13.05 -8.49 17.85
C CYS A 188 13.76 -9.49 18.78
N GLY A 189 15.05 -9.72 18.54
CA GLY A 189 15.93 -10.52 19.38
C GLY A 189 15.56 -12.00 19.47
N GLY A 190 16.38 -12.77 20.18
CA GLY A 190 16.22 -14.23 20.24
C GLY A 190 16.44 -14.85 18.86
N THR A 191 15.44 -15.56 18.34
CA THR A 191 15.44 -16.11 16.98
C THR A 191 15.05 -15.10 15.91
N ASN A 192 14.47 -13.96 16.30
CA ASN A 192 14.18 -12.87 15.37
C ASN A 192 15.49 -12.15 15.02
N PRO A 193 15.81 -11.96 13.73
CA PRO A 193 17.09 -11.38 13.34
C PRO A 193 17.16 -9.85 13.56
N LEU A 194 16.05 -9.19 13.86
CA LEU A 194 16.07 -7.76 14.18
C LEU A 194 16.64 -7.52 15.59
N PRO A 195 17.49 -6.50 15.79
CA PRO A 195 18.00 -6.15 17.11
C PRO A 195 16.90 -5.64 18.05
N CYS A 196 16.97 -6.00 19.33
CA CYS A 196 16.14 -5.38 20.38
C CYS A 196 16.90 -4.25 21.07
N TYR A 197 16.38 -3.03 20.97
CA TYR A 197 16.92 -1.88 21.68
C TYR A 197 16.14 -1.61 22.97
N PRO A 198 16.82 -1.39 24.11
CA PRO A 198 16.13 -0.97 25.33
C PRO A 198 15.57 0.45 25.17
N SER A 199 14.38 0.71 25.71
CA SER A 199 13.80 2.05 25.69
C SER A 199 14.65 3.05 26.47
N LYS A 200 14.77 4.26 25.94
CA LYS A 200 15.40 5.41 26.60
C LYS A 200 14.37 6.34 27.27
N GLU A 201 13.09 6.06 27.14
CA GLU A 201 12.02 6.83 27.79
C GLU A 201 12.02 6.63 29.31
N PRO A 202 11.60 7.64 30.11
CA PRO A 202 11.52 7.53 31.56
C PRO A 202 10.74 6.30 32.02
N GLY A 203 11.36 5.47 32.87
CA GLY A 203 10.76 4.23 33.36
C GLY A 203 10.70 3.09 32.33
N GLY A 204 11.40 3.20 31.19
CA GLY A 204 11.49 2.13 30.19
C GLY A 204 10.22 1.93 29.35
N ARG A 205 9.36 2.96 29.27
CA ARG A 205 8.10 2.94 28.50
C ARG A 205 8.37 2.65 27.01
N THR A 206 7.48 1.91 26.38
CA THR A 206 7.57 1.55 24.95
C THR A 206 6.47 2.11 24.09
N TYR A 207 5.72 3.03 24.65
CA TYR A 207 4.63 3.71 24.00
C TYR A 207 4.80 5.18 24.30
N ARG A 208 4.67 6.01 23.25
CA ARG A 208 4.68 7.46 23.40
C ARG A 208 3.58 8.07 22.56
N LEU A 209 2.87 9.02 23.16
CA LEU A 209 1.90 9.88 22.49
C LEU A 209 2.62 11.16 22.07
N MET A 210 2.50 11.49 20.80
CA MET A 210 3.17 12.60 20.15
C MET A 210 2.16 13.70 19.83
N LEU A 211 2.53 14.95 20.10
CA LEU A 211 1.78 16.13 19.69
C LEU A 211 2.67 16.97 18.77
N ALA A 212 2.48 16.82 17.46
CA ALA A 212 3.12 17.68 16.48
C ALA A 212 2.46 19.05 16.47
N LYS A 213 3.27 20.10 16.59
CA LYS A 213 2.85 21.51 16.49
C LYS A 213 3.48 22.12 15.25
N PHE A 214 2.66 22.60 14.32
CA PHE A 214 3.15 23.14 13.06
C PHE A 214 3.40 24.64 13.18
N ALA A 215 4.68 25.04 13.26
CA ALA A 215 5.08 26.43 13.57
C ALA A 215 4.56 27.47 12.55
N SER A 216 4.40 27.09 11.28
CA SER A 216 3.87 27.95 10.22
C SER A 216 2.34 28.03 10.19
N ARG A 217 1.64 27.20 10.98
CA ARG A 217 0.17 27.17 11.00
C ARG A 217 -0.38 27.93 12.17
N LYS A 218 -1.36 28.79 11.88
CA LYS A 218 -2.17 29.44 12.89
C LYS A 218 -3.46 28.62 13.08
N PRO A 219 -3.95 28.51 14.33
CA PRO A 219 -5.29 28.00 14.57
C PRO A 219 -6.31 28.67 13.66
N ASN A 220 -7.09 27.87 12.95
CA ASN A 220 -8.21 28.34 12.14
C ASN A 220 -9.53 27.97 12.83
N PRO A 221 -10.59 28.77 12.71
CA PRO A 221 -11.92 28.34 13.13
C PRO A 221 -12.29 27.02 12.45
N VAL A 222 -12.92 26.12 13.21
CA VAL A 222 -13.43 24.86 12.68
C VAL A 222 -14.38 25.18 11.53
N PRO A 223 -14.11 24.72 10.30
CA PRO A 223 -14.98 25.00 9.18
C PRO A 223 -16.34 24.39 9.40
N ARG A 224 -17.40 25.12 9.03
CA ARG A 224 -18.73 24.54 8.95
C ARG A 224 -18.77 23.61 7.75
N VAL A 225 -19.12 22.35 7.98
CA VAL A 225 -19.40 21.39 6.91
C VAL A 225 -20.66 21.83 6.18
N ALA A 226 -20.55 21.97 4.85
CA ALA A 226 -21.70 22.28 4.02
C ALA A 226 -22.64 21.07 4.01
N PRO A 227 -23.97 21.27 4.05
CA PRO A 227 -24.90 20.17 3.87
C PRO A 227 -24.61 19.44 2.55
N VAL A 228 -24.51 18.12 2.61
CA VAL A 228 -24.46 17.23 1.45
C VAL A 228 -25.75 16.39 1.43
N PRO A 229 -26.19 15.88 0.26
CA PRO A 229 -27.32 14.97 0.21
C PRO A 229 -27.08 13.73 1.08
N ASP A 230 -28.11 13.29 1.81
CA ASP A 230 -28.06 12.04 2.60
C ASP A 230 -27.95 10.80 1.70
N VAL A 231 -28.28 10.95 0.41
CA VAL A 231 -28.18 9.91 -0.61
C VAL A 231 -26.95 10.14 -1.46
N VAL A 232 -26.01 9.20 -1.42
CA VAL A 232 -24.85 9.13 -2.31
C VAL A 232 -25.31 8.57 -3.66
N PRO A 233 -25.36 9.36 -4.76
CA PRO A 233 -26.05 8.96 -5.99
C PRO A 233 -25.48 7.73 -6.69
N TRP A 234 -24.20 7.45 -6.48
CA TRP A 234 -23.48 6.31 -7.04
C TRP A 234 -23.35 5.13 -6.06
N GLY A 235 -23.75 5.33 -4.80
CA GLY A 235 -23.68 4.31 -3.76
C GLY A 235 -24.88 3.38 -3.79
N LEU A 236 -24.68 2.14 -3.33
CA LEU A 236 -25.78 1.23 -3.04
C LEU A 236 -26.20 1.45 -1.58
N PRO A 237 -27.47 1.84 -1.29
CA PRO A 237 -27.94 1.96 0.07
C PRO A 237 -27.82 0.63 0.82
N TYR A 238 -27.26 0.67 2.02
CA TYR A 238 -27.23 -0.50 2.88
C TYR A 238 -28.64 -0.81 3.39
N VAL A 239 -29.08 -2.05 3.23
CA VAL A 239 -30.35 -2.55 3.76
C VAL A 239 -30.02 -3.73 4.68
N PRO A 240 -30.33 -3.67 5.99
CA PRO A 240 -30.06 -4.77 6.89
C PRO A 240 -30.65 -6.09 6.37
N GLY A 241 -29.82 -7.13 6.31
CA GLY A 241 -30.19 -8.45 5.77
C GLY A 241 -30.09 -8.58 4.25
N SER A 242 -29.63 -7.55 3.53
CA SER A 242 -29.25 -7.69 2.12
C SER A 242 -28.10 -8.69 1.98
N VAL A 243 -28.12 -9.46 0.89
CA VAL A 243 -26.95 -10.25 0.49
C VAL A 243 -25.76 -9.32 0.22
N ASP A 244 -24.56 -9.80 0.53
CA ASP A 244 -23.35 -9.05 0.21
C ASP A 244 -23.24 -8.84 -1.31
N PRO A 245 -22.79 -7.66 -1.76
CA PRO A 245 -22.63 -7.41 -3.18
C PRO A 245 -21.55 -8.33 -3.75
N GLU A 246 -21.87 -8.98 -4.88
CA GLU A 246 -20.88 -9.75 -5.62
C GLU A 246 -19.75 -8.85 -6.11
N ARG A 247 -18.51 -9.35 -5.94
CA ARG A 247 -17.29 -8.72 -6.47
C ARG A 247 -16.76 -9.61 -7.59
N PRO A 248 -17.26 -9.48 -8.83
CA PRO A 248 -16.81 -10.33 -9.92
C PRO A 248 -15.32 -10.15 -10.18
N GLU A 249 -14.62 -11.28 -10.21
CA GLU A 249 -13.24 -11.38 -10.66
C GLU A 249 -13.18 -11.59 -12.18
N PRO A 250 -12.07 -11.25 -12.85
CA PRO A 250 -11.91 -11.57 -14.26
C PRO A 250 -11.96 -13.11 -14.46
N PRO A 251 -12.67 -13.59 -15.49
CA PRO A 251 -12.75 -15.02 -15.77
C PRO A 251 -11.38 -15.59 -16.16
N GLN A 252 -11.18 -16.90 -15.96
CA GLN A 252 -10.01 -17.60 -16.49
C GLN A 252 -9.86 -17.38 -17.99
N GLY A 253 -8.62 -17.26 -18.47
CA GLY A 253 -8.37 -17.02 -19.88
C GLY A 253 -7.00 -16.45 -20.18
N ASN A 254 -6.77 -16.22 -21.47
CA ASN A 254 -5.58 -15.53 -21.98
C ASN A 254 -6.00 -14.18 -22.55
N TYR A 255 -5.36 -13.12 -22.05
CA TYR A 255 -5.70 -11.75 -22.38
C TYR A 255 -4.48 -10.96 -22.87
N THR A 256 -4.76 -9.87 -23.57
CA THR A 256 -3.79 -8.84 -23.90
C THR A 256 -4.19 -7.55 -23.23
N LEU A 257 -3.28 -6.97 -22.45
CA LEU A 257 -3.38 -5.61 -21.93
C LEU A 257 -2.50 -4.71 -22.79
N ALA A 258 -3.09 -3.80 -23.56
CA ALA A 258 -2.34 -2.82 -24.32
C ALA A 258 -1.81 -1.73 -23.37
N GLY A 259 -0.56 -1.30 -23.53
CA GLY A 259 -0.07 -0.10 -22.87
C GLY A 259 -0.79 1.13 -23.43
N LYS A 260 -1.05 2.14 -22.59
CA LYS A 260 -1.71 3.38 -23.05
C LYS A 260 -0.93 4.14 -24.11
N VAL A 261 0.40 3.97 -24.14
CA VAL A 261 1.28 4.63 -25.13
C VAL A 261 1.86 3.62 -26.11
N THR A 262 2.47 2.53 -25.63
CA THR A 262 3.09 1.52 -26.50
C THR A 262 3.20 0.16 -25.81
N GLY A 263 3.51 -0.86 -26.61
CA GLY A 263 3.70 -2.23 -26.16
C GLY A 263 2.44 -2.86 -25.59
N HIS A 264 2.61 -4.04 -25.00
CA HIS A 264 1.51 -4.79 -24.42
C HIS A 264 2.02 -5.80 -23.39
N ALA A 265 1.12 -6.29 -22.55
CA ALA A 265 1.34 -7.44 -21.68
C ALA A 265 0.40 -8.59 -22.08
N LYS A 266 0.92 -9.81 -22.11
CA LYS A 266 0.12 -11.03 -22.20
C LYS A 266 -0.17 -11.51 -20.79
N VAL A 267 -1.46 -11.68 -20.48
CA VAL A 267 -1.95 -12.06 -19.16
C VAL A 267 -2.61 -13.43 -19.27
N LYS A 268 -2.28 -14.35 -18.36
CA LYS A 268 -2.96 -15.62 -18.21
C LYS A 268 -3.51 -15.72 -16.79
N ILE A 269 -4.81 -15.96 -16.70
CA ILE A 269 -5.52 -16.17 -15.43
C ILE A 269 -6.02 -17.61 -15.43
N ILE A 270 -5.69 -18.35 -14.38
CA ILE A 270 -6.11 -19.73 -14.18
C ILE A 270 -6.91 -19.79 -12.88
N HIS A 271 -8.05 -20.47 -12.93
CA HIS A 271 -8.88 -20.72 -11.76
C HIS A 271 -8.57 -22.06 -11.12
N LEU A 272 -8.85 -22.19 -9.82
CA LEU A 272 -8.83 -23.46 -9.12
C LEU A 272 -9.87 -24.41 -9.76
N PRO A 273 -9.56 -25.72 -9.89
CA PRO A 273 -10.47 -26.68 -10.53
C PRO A 273 -11.87 -26.67 -9.90
N ASN A 274 -12.90 -26.54 -10.74
CA ASN A 274 -14.32 -26.52 -10.35
C ASN A 274 -14.72 -25.35 -9.42
N THR A 275 -13.99 -24.24 -9.46
CA THR A 275 -14.36 -23.00 -8.75
C THR A 275 -14.09 -21.79 -9.64
N ASP A 276 -14.60 -20.62 -9.25
CA ASP A 276 -14.30 -19.35 -9.91
C ASP A 276 -13.15 -18.57 -9.23
N TYR A 277 -12.49 -19.17 -8.23
CA TYR A 277 -11.36 -18.54 -7.54
C TYR A 277 -10.10 -18.61 -8.38
N ILE A 278 -9.38 -17.49 -8.49
CA ILE A 278 -8.09 -17.44 -9.18
C ILE A 278 -7.04 -18.23 -8.38
N ASP A 279 -6.40 -19.18 -9.05
CA ASP A 279 -5.27 -19.96 -8.54
C ASP A 279 -3.94 -19.27 -8.88
N SER A 280 -3.77 -18.92 -10.16
CA SER A 280 -2.53 -18.34 -10.67
C SER A 280 -2.76 -17.25 -11.71
N VAL A 281 -1.84 -16.28 -11.71
CA VAL A 281 -1.78 -15.16 -12.63
C VAL A 281 -0.37 -15.04 -13.18
N ALA A 282 -0.23 -15.13 -14.50
CA ALA A 282 1.03 -14.91 -15.20
C ALA A 282 0.93 -13.72 -16.13
N VAL A 283 1.98 -12.90 -16.16
CA VAL A 283 2.09 -11.71 -17.00
C VAL A 283 3.42 -11.73 -17.72
N THR A 284 3.42 -11.48 -19.03
CA THR A 284 4.63 -11.27 -19.83
C THR A 284 4.55 -9.93 -20.52
N TYR A 285 5.52 -9.07 -20.26
CA TYR A 285 5.60 -7.71 -20.76
C TYR A 285 6.45 -7.65 -22.04
N TYR A 286 5.95 -6.92 -23.04
CA TYR A 286 6.61 -6.67 -24.31
C TYR A 286 6.66 -5.16 -24.57
N ASN A 287 7.75 -4.53 -24.13
CA ASN A 287 7.97 -3.08 -24.18
C ASN A 287 6.75 -2.29 -23.68
N PHE A 288 6.08 -2.80 -22.64
CA PHE A 288 4.81 -2.26 -22.15
C PHE A 288 5.05 -0.89 -21.52
N SER A 289 4.27 0.12 -21.93
CA SER A 289 4.34 1.45 -21.34
C SER A 289 3.00 2.18 -21.36
N ASP A 290 2.64 2.68 -20.18
CA ASP A 290 1.46 3.52 -19.97
C ASP A 290 1.75 5.02 -20.04
N ASP A 291 3.01 5.44 -19.90
CA ASP A 291 3.42 6.85 -19.83
C ASP A 291 4.43 7.27 -20.90
N GLY A 292 4.94 6.31 -21.68
CA GLY A 292 5.95 6.54 -22.73
C GLY A 292 7.34 6.90 -22.18
N LYS A 293 7.56 6.79 -20.87
CA LYS A 293 8.82 7.13 -20.19
C LYS A 293 9.48 5.92 -19.57
N VAL A 294 8.66 5.02 -19.03
CA VAL A 294 9.11 3.77 -18.42
C VAL A 294 8.58 2.61 -19.25
N PHE A 295 9.44 1.64 -19.54
CA PHE A 295 9.14 0.50 -20.39
C PHE A 295 9.45 -0.80 -19.66
N LEU A 296 8.50 -1.74 -19.67
CA LEU A 296 8.60 -3.04 -19.01
C LEU A 296 8.77 -4.16 -20.04
N ASP A 297 9.76 -5.02 -19.78
CA ASP A 297 10.01 -6.28 -20.50
C ASP A 297 10.22 -7.41 -19.49
N GLY A 298 9.87 -8.64 -19.87
CA GLY A 298 10.09 -9.82 -19.02
C GLY A 298 8.78 -10.40 -18.49
N PHE A 299 8.80 -11.04 -17.32
CA PHE A 299 7.62 -11.74 -16.82
C PHE A 299 7.51 -11.77 -15.30
N GLU A 300 6.29 -12.02 -14.84
CA GLU A 300 6.00 -12.46 -13.47
C GLU A 300 4.88 -13.51 -13.49
N HIS A 301 4.96 -14.46 -12.57
CA HIS A 301 3.97 -15.51 -12.39
C HIS A 301 3.78 -15.74 -10.89
N VAL A 302 2.53 -15.64 -10.45
CA VAL A 302 2.14 -15.79 -9.06
C VAL A 302 1.10 -16.88 -8.97
N THR A 303 1.26 -17.78 -8.00
CA THR A 303 0.24 -18.72 -7.52
C THR A 303 0.00 -18.42 -6.04
N SER A 304 -1.27 -18.42 -5.62
CA SER A 304 -1.63 -18.10 -4.24
C SER A 304 -2.57 -19.17 -3.68
N ARG A 305 -2.28 -19.65 -2.48
CA ARG A 305 -3.10 -20.64 -1.78
C ARG A 305 -3.30 -20.23 -0.32
N ALA A 306 -4.54 -20.23 0.13
CA ALA A 306 -4.86 -20.14 1.54
C ALA A 306 -4.56 -21.49 2.20
N LEU A 307 -3.59 -21.53 3.12
CA LEU A 307 -3.29 -22.73 3.91
C LEU A 307 -4.28 -22.88 5.08
N ASN A 308 -4.80 -21.77 5.58
CA ASN A 308 -5.93 -21.67 6.48
C ASN A 308 -6.57 -20.27 6.36
N THR A 309 -7.45 -19.88 7.29
CA THR A 309 -8.17 -18.61 7.25
C THR A 309 -7.28 -17.36 7.22
N THR A 310 -6.08 -17.44 7.79
CA THR A 310 -5.17 -16.28 7.95
C THR A 310 -3.80 -16.48 7.32
N LEU A 311 -3.37 -17.73 7.16
CA LEU A 311 -2.10 -18.09 6.56
C LEU A 311 -2.22 -18.27 5.05
N ASN A 312 -1.44 -17.47 4.32
CA ASN A 312 -1.32 -17.56 2.87
C ASN A 312 0.06 -18.07 2.49
N HIS A 313 0.11 -18.88 1.45
CA HIS A 313 1.33 -19.26 0.76
C HIS A 313 1.28 -18.74 -0.67
N VAL A 314 2.35 -18.08 -1.11
CA VAL A 314 2.50 -17.56 -2.47
C VAL A 314 3.78 -18.08 -3.08
N ASP A 315 3.67 -18.64 -4.28
CA ASP A 315 4.79 -18.96 -5.16
C ASP A 315 4.90 -17.85 -6.21
N TRP A 316 6.01 -17.12 -6.23
CA TRP A 316 6.24 -16.01 -7.14
C TRP A 316 7.51 -16.27 -7.95
N PHE A 317 7.41 -16.18 -9.28
CA PHE A 317 8.54 -16.15 -10.21
C PHE A 317 8.57 -14.81 -10.92
N SER A 318 9.70 -14.12 -10.96
CA SER A 318 9.82 -12.82 -11.61
C SER A 318 11.18 -12.66 -12.28
N ASP A 319 11.17 -12.11 -13.49
CA ASP A 319 12.33 -11.55 -14.16
C ASP A 319 11.83 -10.39 -15.03
N ILE A 320 11.62 -9.25 -14.39
CA ILE A 320 11.15 -8.02 -15.05
C ILE A 320 12.33 -7.08 -15.16
N ARG A 321 12.52 -6.50 -16.36
CA ARG A 321 13.40 -5.38 -16.61
C ARG A 321 12.57 -4.13 -16.90
N GLN A 322 12.98 -3.03 -16.29
CA GLN A 322 12.45 -1.71 -16.54
C GLN A 322 13.55 -0.81 -17.13
N SER A 323 13.20 -0.06 -18.17
CA SER A 323 14.11 0.89 -18.83
C SER A 323 13.45 2.25 -19.07
N GLY A 324 14.28 3.25 -19.41
CA GLY A 324 13.83 4.59 -19.81
C GLY A 324 14.15 5.65 -18.75
N ALA A 325 13.13 6.31 -18.20
CA ALA A 325 13.30 7.37 -17.20
C ALA A 325 13.84 6.86 -15.85
N THR A 326 13.67 5.57 -15.57
CA THR A 326 14.18 4.88 -14.37
C THR A 326 14.58 3.48 -14.79
N GLU A 327 15.81 3.08 -14.50
CA GLU A 327 16.29 1.72 -14.80
C GLU A 327 16.00 0.81 -13.61
N GLY A 328 15.42 -0.35 -13.86
CA GLY A 328 15.05 -1.26 -12.78
C GLY A 328 15.02 -2.73 -13.15
N ARG A 329 15.10 -3.60 -12.15
CA ARG A 329 14.92 -5.06 -12.29
C ARG A 329 14.21 -5.63 -11.07
N LYS A 330 13.33 -6.61 -11.25
CA LYS A 330 12.68 -7.38 -10.17
C LYS A 330 12.80 -8.85 -10.51
N ASN A 331 13.65 -9.52 -9.74
CA ASN A 331 14.08 -10.89 -10.02
C ASN A 331 13.83 -11.77 -8.81
N THR A 332 13.38 -12.99 -9.06
CA THR A 332 13.39 -14.05 -8.06
C THR A 332 14.63 -14.93 -8.21
N SER A 333 14.94 -15.75 -7.21
CA SER A 333 15.89 -16.86 -7.38
C SER A 333 15.37 -17.87 -8.41
N GLU A 334 16.25 -18.77 -8.87
CA GLU A 334 15.95 -19.77 -9.90
C GLU A 334 14.79 -20.70 -9.49
N ASP A 335 14.72 -21.05 -8.21
CA ASP A 335 13.63 -21.85 -7.63
C ASP A 335 12.34 -21.04 -7.41
N GLY A 336 12.41 -19.71 -7.47
CA GLY A 336 11.31 -18.79 -7.20
C GLY A 336 11.35 -18.21 -5.79
N PHE A 337 10.40 -17.33 -5.49
CA PHE A 337 10.17 -16.76 -4.16
C PHE A 337 8.91 -17.39 -3.56
N HIS A 338 9.07 -18.13 -2.46
CA HIS A 338 7.99 -18.87 -1.82
C HIS A 338 7.71 -18.29 -0.44
N LEU A 339 6.66 -17.47 -0.33
CA LEU A 339 6.33 -16.74 0.90
C LEU A 339 5.15 -17.38 1.62
N GLU A 340 5.35 -17.71 2.89
CA GLU A 340 4.28 -17.97 3.85
C GLU A 340 4.15 -16.80 4.82
N ILE A 341 2.95 -16.24 4.92
CA ILE A 341 2.68 -15.18 5.89
C ILE A 341 1.25 -15.24 6.40
N ASP A 342 1.11 -15.17 7.72
CA ASP A 342 -0.17 -15.03 8.38
C ASP A 342 -0.57 -13.54 8.41
N VAL A 343 -1.77 -13.22 7.93
CA VAL A 343 -2.25 -11.84 7.79
C VAL A 343 -2.56 -11.16 9.13
N LEU A 344 -2.70 -11.92 10.23
CA LEU A 344 -2.89 -11.39 11.57
C LEU A 344 -1.59 -11.30 12.36
N ILE A 345 -0.63 -12.21 12.12
CA ILE A 345 0.65 -12.24 12.84
C ILE A 345 1.74 -11.44 12.10
N ASN A 346 1.72 -11.47 10.77
CA ASN A 346 2.67 -10.80 9.88
C ASN A 346 4.15 -11.11 10.21
N LYS A 347 4.49 -12.40 10.28
CA LYS A 347 5.89 -12.85 10.33
C LYS A 347 6.30 -13.29 8.94
N PHE A 348 7.32 -12.64 8.41
CA PHE A 348 7.88 -13.00 7.11
C PHE A 348 8.56 -14.37 7.19
N ASN A 349 8.19 -15.29 6.31
CA ASN A 349 8.88 -16.57 6.19
C ASN A 349 8.89 -16.99 4.72
N ALA A 350 10.07 -17.03 4.11
CA ALA A 350 10.22 -17.40 2.72
C ALA A 350 11.39 -18.33 2.45
N ASN A 351 11.24 -19.13 1.39
CA ASN A 351 12.33 -19.81 0.70
C ASN A 351 12.56 -19.13 -0.66
N GLY A 352 13.81 -19.15 -1.12
CA GLY A 352 14.24 -18.38 -2.28
C GLY A 352 14.26 -16.87 -2.02
N THR A 353 14.49 -16.09 -3.07
CA THR A 353 14.64 -14.63 -2.97
C THR A 353 13.75 -13.89 -3.95
N LEU A 354 13.33 -12.67 -3.59
CA LEU A 354 12.78 -11.64 -4.45
C LEU A 354 13.56 -10.35 -4.17
N THR A 355 14.24 -9.86 -5.19
CA THR A 355 15.10 -8.68 -5.13
C THR A 355 14.66 -7.69 -6.19
N THR A 356 14.52 -6.42 -5.80
CA THR A 356 14.31 -5.31 -6.72
C THR A 356 15.54 -4.41 -6.74
N VAL A 357 15.99 -4.01 -7.92
CA VAL A 357 17.06 -3.04 -8.12
C VAL A 357 16.48 -1.83 -8.85
N ILE A 358 16.67 -0.62 -8.33
CA ILE A 358 16.24 0.64 -8.96
C ILE A 358 17.43 1.58 -9.02
N ASP A 359 17.81 2.04 -10.22
CA ASP A 359 18.94 2.95 -10.46
C ASP A 359 20.24 2.53 -9.72
N GLY A 360 20.49 1.20 -9.67
CA GLY A 360 21.64 0.59 -9.02
C GLY A 360 21.50 0.34 -7.51
N VAL A 361 20.42 0.80 -6.88
CA VAL A 361 20.13 0.54 -5.45
C VAL A 361 19.41 -0.80 -5.32
N VAL A 362 19.94 -1.71 -4.49
CA VAL A 362 19.41 -3.06 -4.28
C VAL A 362 18.50 -3.09 -3.05
N TYR A 363 17.28 -3.58 -3.23
CA TYR A 363 16.28 -3.81 -2.18
C TYR A 363 16.01 -5.31 -2.06
N ASN A 364 16.33 -5.86 -0.89
CA ASN A 364 16.13 -7.28 -0.59
C ASN A 364 14.93 -7.48 0.31
N GLN A 365 14.31 -8.65 0.21
CA GLN A 365 13.26 -9.07 1.13
C GLN A 365 13.75 -9.12 2.60
N PRO A 366 12.83 -9.08 3.58
CA PRO A 366 13.15 -9.32 4.97
C PRO A 366 13.78 -10.70 5.21
N LEU A 367 14.55 -10.82 6.29
CA LEU A 367 14.99 -12.14 6.77
C LEU A 367 13.79 -12.89 7.38
N ASN A 368 13.86 -14.23 7.43
CA ASN A 368 12.80 -15.01 8.05
C ASN A 368 12.65 -14.67 9.54
N GLY A 369 11.40 -14.51 9.97
CA GLY A 369 10.99 -14.00 11.27
C GLY A 369 10.95 -12.48 11.40
N ALA A 370 11.37 -11.71 10.38
CA ALA A 370 11.65 -10.27 10.46
C ALA A 370 10.66 -9.34 9.76
#